data_AF-A0A416ZGC4-F1
#
_entry.id   AF-A0A416ZGC4-F1
#
_cell.length_a   1.000
_cell.length_b   1.000
_cell.length_c   1.000
_cell.angle_alpha   90.00
_cell.angle_beta   90.00
_cell.angle_gamma   90.00
#
_symmetry.space_group_name_H-M   'P 1'
#
loop_
_entity.id
_entity.type
_entity.pdbx_description
1 polymer ?
#
loop_
_entity_poly.entity_id
_entity_poly.type
_entity_poly.pdbx_seq_one_letter_code
_entity_poly.pdbx_strand_id
1 'polypeptide(L)'
;MAEGTFDDITERLDQIIAQVRSKDTSLERSLDLFDEAIELGSRAVDMVDSFELSPREVDMLDERESRDGSEDSADSAVKDARTPEATASSDGPSGADSSAEDA
;
A
#
# COMPACT_ATOMS: atom_id res chain seq x y z
N MET A 1 24.84 -9.33 6.78
CA MET A 1 24.84 -10.73 6.34
C MET A 1 23.65 -10.88 5.42
N ALA A 2 23.79 -11.60 4.31
CA ALA A 2 22.76 -11.64 3.27
C ALA A 2 21.50 -12.32 3.84
N GLU A 3 20.41 -11.57 3.96
CA GLU A 3 19.05 -12.10 4.16
C GLU A 3 18.55 -12.62 2.79
N GLY A 4 19.25 -13.62 2.26
CA GLY A 4 19.13 -14.03 0.87
C GLY A 4 18.12 -15.16 0.65
N THR A 5 17.75 -15.88 1.70
CA THR A 5 16.83 -17.02 1.63
C THR A 5 15.68 -16.88 2.62
N PHE A 6 14.59 -17.61 2.37
CA PHE A 6 13.45 -17.68 3.27
C PHE A 6 13.85 -18.19 4.67
N ASP A 7 14.75 -19.18 4.73
CA ASP A 7 15.25 -19.74 5.99
C ASP A 7 16.00 -18.67 6.81
N ASP A 8 16.83 -17.84 6.16
CA ASP A 8 17.53 -16.73 6.83
C ASP A 8 16.54 -15.72 7.43
N ILE A 9 15.45 -15.42 6.72
CA ILE A 9 14.38 -14.54 7.19
C ILE A 9 13.70 -15.14 8.43
N THR A 10 13.39 -16.44 8.40
CA THR A 10 12.78 -17.12 9.56
C THR A 10 13.70 -17.14 10.78
N GLU A 11 14.99 -17.41 10.59
CA GLU A 11 15.96 -17.38 11.68
C GLU A 11 16.06 -15.97 12.27
N ARG A 12 16.04 -14.93 11.44
CA ARG A 12 16.06 -13.54 11.89
C ARG A 12 14.81 -13.18 12.70
N LEU A 13 13.63 -13.59 12.25
CA LEU A 13 12.37 -13.39 12.99
C LEU A 13 12.41 -14.07 14.37
N ASP A 14 12.95 -15.29 14.46
CA ASP A 14 13.12 -15.98 15.75
C ASP A 14 14.07 -15.25 16.70
N GLN A 15 15.18 -14.69 16.18
CA GLN A 15 16.09 -13.86 16.96
C GLN A 15 15.42 -12.58 17.47
N ILE A 16 14.57 -11.96 16.65
CA ILE A 16 13.78 -10.79 17.04
C ILE A 16 12.81 -11.16 18.16
N ILE A 17 12.09 -12.29 18.04
CA ILE A 17 11.19 -12.79 19.08
C ILE A 17 11.92 -13.00 20.41
N ALA A 18 13.11 -13.62 20.38
CA ALA A 18 13.92 -13.83 21.58
C ALA A 18 14.31 -12.50 22.25
N GLN A 19 14.65 -11.48 21.46
CA GLN A 19 15.03 -10.15 21.96
C GLN A 19 13.84 -9.39 22.53
N VAL A 20 12.69 -9.37 21.86
CA VAL A 20 11.48 -8.68 22.35
C VAL A 20 10.96 -9.31 23.64
N ARG A 21 11.13 -10.62 23.82
CA ARG A 21 10.74 -11.32 25.06
C ARG A 21 11.72 -11.12 26.21
N SER A 22 12.90 -10.56 25.95
CA SER A 22 13.86 -10.24 27.00
C SER A 22 13.36 -9.05 27.82
N LYS A 23 13.39 -9.19 29.15
CA LYS A 23 13.03 -8.12 30.09
C LYS A 23 14.05 -6.96 30.09
N ASP A 24 15.22 -7.19 29.52
CA ASP A 24 16.29 -6.21 29.40
C ASP A 24 16.18 -5.36 28.13
N THR A 25 15.20 -5.65 27.26
CA THR A 25 14.92 -4.87 26.06
C THR A 25 13.94 -3.75 26.39
N SER A 26 14.32 -2.51 26.06
CA SER A 26 13.44 -1.35 26.23
C SER A 26 12.25 -1.41 25.27
N LEU A 27 11.17 -0.68 25.59
CA LEU A 27 10.01 -0.59 24.70
C LEU A 27 10.38 -0.02 23.33
N GLU A 28 11.18 1.06 23.29
CA GLU A 28 11.64 1.68 22.04
C GLU A 28 12.39 0.68 21.16
N ARG A 29 13.32 -0.08 21.74
CA ARG A 29 14.05 -1.12 21.00
C ARG A 29 13.12 -2.25 20.54
N SER A 30 12.12 -2.61 21.33
CA SER A 30 11.11 -3.59 20.91
C SER A 30 10.25 -3.09 19.75
N LEU A 31 10.00 -1.78 19.64
CA LEU A 31 9.28 -1.18 18.52
C LEU A 31 10.14 -1.15 17.26
N ASP A 32 11.42 -0.78 17.37
CA ASP A 32 12.35 -0.84 16.23
C ASP A 32 12.45 -2.28 15.66
N LEU A 33 12.54 -3.27 16.55
CA LEU A 33 12.56 -4.70 16.18
C LEU A 33 11.24 -5.16 15.56
N PHE A 34 10.12 -4.54 15.92
CA PHE A 34 8.82 -4.85 15.33
C PHE A 34 8.73 -4.31 13.90
N ASP A 35 9.22 -3.10 13.64
CA ASP A 35 9.30 -2.54 12.29
C ASP A 35 10.20 -3.41 11.39
N GLU A 36 11.34 -3.85 11.91
CA GLU A 36 12.21 -4.81 11.20
C GLU A 36 11.48 -6.13 10.87
N ALA A 37 10.68 -6.64 11.81
CA ALA A 37 9.88 -7.85 11.57
C ALA A 37 8.79 -7.66 10.50
N ILE A 38 8.21 -6.45 10.39
CA ILE A 38 7.26 -6.12 9.32
C ILE A 38 7.96 -6.17 7.96
N GLU A 39 9.13 -5.54 7.83
CA GLU A 39 9.90 -5.54 6.59
C GLU A 39 10.28 -6.97 6.14
N LEU A 40 10.75 -7.79 7.09
CA LEU A 40 11.06 -9.19 6.87
C LEU A 40 9.82 -10.00 6.46
N GLY A 41 8.68 -9.76 7.11
CA GLY A 41 7.40 -10.38 6.77
C GLY A 41 6.94 -10.03 5.36
N SER A 42 7.01 -8.76 4.97
CA SER A 42 6.69 -8.32 3.61
C SER A 42 7.57 -9.01 2.57
N ARG A 43 8.89 -9.06 2.81
CA ARG A 43 9.82 -9.75 1.90
C ARG A 43 9.54 -11.25 1.81
N ALA A 44 9.19 -11.90 2.93
CA ALA A 44 8.85 -13.31 2.93
C ALA A 44 7.60 -13.62 2.10
N VAL A 45 6.58 -12.74 2.17
CA VAL A 45 5.37 -12.84 1.31
C VAL A 45 5.74 -12.68 -0.15
N ASP A 46 6.54 -11.66 -0.50
CA ASP A 46 6.97 -11.44 -1.88
C ASP A 46 7.74 -12.66 -2.45
N MET A 47 8.57 -13.32 -1.64
CA MET A 47 9.29 -14.53 -2.05
C MET A 47 8.36 -15.74 -2.27
N VAL A 48 7.29 -15.88 -1.47
CA VAL A 48 6.28 -16.93 -1.67
C VAL A 48 5.44 -16.65 -2.91
N ASP A 49 5.11 -15.39 -3.16
CA ASP A 49 4.36 -14.97 -4.35
C ASP A 49 5.21 -15.07 -5.63
N SER A 50 6.53 -14.94 -5.53
CA SER A 50 7.48 -15.06 -6.64
C SER A 50 7.75 -16.51 -7.06
N PHE A 51 7.05 -17.50 -6.49
CA PHE A 51 7.18 -18.90 -6.91
C PHE A 51 7.02 -19.02 -8.43
N GLU A 52 7.99 -19.69 -9.06
CA GLU A 52 8.12 -19.77 -10.50
C GLU A 52 6.87 -20.36 -11.14
N LEU A 53 6.16 -19.52 -11.91
CA LEU A 53 5.15 -19.97 -12.85
C LEU A 53 5.75 -21.10 -13.69
N SER A 54 5.02 -22.20 -13.84
CA SER A 54 5.42 -23.22 -14.81
C SER A 54 5.52 -22.57 -16.20
N PRO A 55 6.34 -23.10 -17.13
CA PRO A 55 6.45 -22.53 -18.47
C PRO A 55 5.11 -22.31 -19.17
N ARG A 56 4.11 -23.16 -18.87
CA ARG A 56 2.74 -23.01 -19.36
C ARG A 56 1.99 -21.83 -18.76
N GLU A 57 2.21 -21.53 -17.48
CA GLU A 57 1.57 -20.41 -16.79
C GLU A 57 2.22 -19.08 -17.23
N VAL A 58 3.52 -19.07 -17.50
CA VAL A 58 4.22 -17.94 -18.16
C VAL A 58 3.64 -17.70 -19.56
N ASP A 59 3.54 -18.74 -20.39
CA ASP A 59 2.96 -18.63 -21.74
C ASP A 59 1.51 -18.09 -21.70
N MET A 60 0.69 -18.54 -20.74
CA MET A 60 -0.69 -18.07 -20.57
C MET A 60 -0.78 -16.61 -20.08
N LEU A 61 0.19 -16.14 -19.30
CA LEU A 61 0.29 -14.74 -18.86
C LEU A 61 0.71 -13.84 -20.02
N ASP A 62 1.72 -14.24 -20.80
CA ASP A 62 2.17 -13.52 -22.01
C ASP A 62 1.05 -13.40 -23.06
N GLU A 63 0.26 -14.47 -23.28
CA GLU A 63 -0.91 -14.45 -24.16
C GLU A 63 -2.02 -13.50 -23.66
N ARG A 64 -2.14 -13.31 -22.34
CA ARG A 64 -3.14 -12.45 -21.72
C ARG A 64 -2.72 -10.99 -21.73
N GLU A 65 -1.46 -10.69 -21.44
CA GLU A 65 -0.88 -9.34 -21.52
C GLU A 65 -0.91 -8.82 -22.97
N SER A 66 -0.64 -9.71 -23.94
CA SER A 66 -0.76 -9.40 -25.38
C SER A 66 -2.20 -9.11 -25.83
N ARG A 67 -3.21 -9.65 -25.14
CA ARG A 67 -4.64 -9.41 -25.42
C ARG A 67 -5.16 -8.14 -24.74
N ASP A 68 -4.68 -7.83 -23.53
CA ASP A 68 -5.13 -6.68 -22.72
C ASP A 68 -4.48 -5.36 -23.17
N GLY A 69 -3.25 -5.38 -23.68
CA GLY A 69 -2.58 -4.22 -24.29
C GLY A 69 -3.23 -3.68 -25.58
N SER A 70 -4.38 -4.23 -25.99
CA SER A 70 -5.15 -3.80 -27.16
C SER A 70 -6.45 -3.05 -26.80
N GLU A 71 -6.79 -2.87 -25.50
CA GLU A 71 -8.06 -2.23 -25.09
C GLU A 71 -7.94 -0.96 -24.22
N ASP A 72 -6.75 -0.33 -24.12
CA ASP A 72 -6.60 1.03 -23.51
C ASP A 72 -6.03 2.07 -24.48
N SER A 73 -6.63 2.19 -25.66
CA SER A 73 -6.33 3.28 -26.60
C SER A 73 -7.57 3.77 -27.32
N ALA A 74 -8.60 4.15 -26.56
CA ALA A 74 -9.69 4.98 -27.07
C ALA A 74 -10.53 5.64 -25.95
N ASP A 75 -9.96 6.54 -25.14
CA ASP A 75 -10.69 7.78 -24.79
C ASP A 75 -9.76 8.87 -24.20
N SER A 76 -9.05 9.58 -25.08
CA SER A 76 -8.52 10.90 -24.75
C SER A 76 -8.27 11.69 -26.01
N ALA A 77 -9.34 12.26 -26.59
CA ALA A 77 -9.28 13.51 -27.35
C ALA A 77 -10.69 13.99 -27.76
N VAL A 78 -11.33 14.80 -26.91
CA VAL A 78 -12.09 15.95 -27.42
C VAL A 78 -11.52 17.20 -26.75
N LYS A 79 -10.57 17.82 -27.45
CA LYS A 79 -10.11 19.18 -27.17
C LYS A 79 -11.19 20.19 -27.56
N ASP A 80 -11.57 20.99 -26.58
CA ASP A 80 -11.51 22.46 -26.60
C ASP A 80 -12.34 23.22 -27.67
N ALA A 81 -13.35 23.98 -27.20
CA ALA A 81 -13.56 25.37 -27.61
C ALA A 81 -14.76 26.03 -26.88
N ARG A 82 -14.48 26.94 -25.93
CA ARG A 82 -14.98 28.34 -25.84
C ARG A 82 -15.08 28.86 -24.40
N THR A 83 -14.09 29.68 -24.01
CA THR A 83 -14.19 30.81 -23.05
C THR A 83 -14.98 31.99 -23.65
N PRO A 84 -15.36 33.06 -22.91
CA PRO A 84 -15.43 33.30 -21.45
C PRO A 84 -16.78 33.95 -21.00
N GLU A 85 -16.88 34.26 -19.70
CA GLU A 85 -17.45 35.50 -19.12
C GLU A 85 -18.54 35.34 -18.03
N ALA A 86 -18.22 35.91 -16.86
CA ALA A 86 -19.02 36.48 -15.76
C ALA A 86 -20.43 35.89 -15.45
N THR A 87 -20.82 35.67 -14.20
CA THR A 87 -21.00 36.70 -13.17
C THR A 87 -21.11 36.11 -11.77
N ALA A 88 -20.67 36.90 -10.79
CA ALA A 88 -20.82 36.70 -9.35
C ALA A 88 -22.28 36.57 -8.88
N SER A 89 -22.47 35.85 -7.76
CA SER A 89 -23.38 36.12 -6.62
C SER A 89 -23.43 34.84 -5.77
N SER A 90 -22.71 34.77 -4.65
CA SER A 90 -23.24 35.08 -3.31
C SER A 90 -24.58 34.39 -3.03
N ASP A 91 -24.55 33.29 -2.27
CA ASP A 91 -25.47 33.14 -1.14
C ASP A 91 -24.99 32.02 -0.22
N GLY A 92 -24.59 32.42 0.98
CA GLY A 92 -24.50 31.51 2.12
C GLY A 92 -25.67 31.84 3.05
N PRO A 93 -26.32 30.86 3.67
CA PRO A 93 -27.15 31.15 4.82
C PRO A 93 -26.28 31.22 6.07
N SER A 94 -26.11 32.47 6.53
CA SER A 94 -25.86 32.86 7.92
C SER A 94 -27.08 32.53 8.80
N GLY A 95 -26.82 32.21 10.07
CA GLY A 95 -27.80 32.20 11.17
C GLY A 95 -27.80 30.87 11.92
N ALA A 96 -26.98 30.66 12.96
CA ALA A 96 -27.14 31.18 14.33
C ALA A 96 -28.47 30.76 14.97
N ASP A 97 -28.41 29.84 15.94
CA ASP A 97 -28.88 30.18 17.28
C ASP A 97 -28.28 29.25 18.36
N SER A 98 -27.91 29.89 19.46
CA SER A 98 -27.45 29.29 20.71
C SER A 98 -28.64 29.08 21.65
N SER A 99 -28.69 27.97 22.39
CA SER A 99 -29.38 27.80 23.69
C SER A 99 -28.87 26.44 24.26
N ALA A 100 -28.22 26.32 25.43
CA ALA A 100 -28.70 26.57 26.81
C ALA A 100 -30.03 25.82 27.02
N GLU A 101 -30.18 24.76 27.83
CA GLU A 101 -30.20 24.63 29.31
C GLU A 101 -30.63 23.16 29.61
N ASP A 102 -30.03 22.47 30.58
CA ASP A 102 -30.57 22.16 31.92
C ASP A 102 -31.83 21.27 31.97
N ALA A 103 -31.63 20.00 32.39
CA ALA A 103 -32.56 19.19 33.19
C ALA A 103 -31.88 17.88 33.64
#